data_AF-A0A1H3LB68-F1
#
_entry.id   AF-A0A1H3LB68-F1
#
_cell.length_a   1.000
_cell.length_b   1.000
_cell.length_c   1.000
_cell.angle_alpha   90.00
_cell.angle_beta   90.00
_cell.angle_gamma   90.00
#
_symmetry.space_group_name_H-M   'P 1'
#
loop_
_entity.id
_entity.type
_entity.pdbx_description
1 polymer ?
#
loop_
_entity_poly.entity_id
_entity_poly.type
_entity_poly.pdbx_seq_one_letter_code
_entity_poly.pdbx_strand_id
1 'polypeptide(L)'
;MPTEKRGPIGSVKPSGWHTVKYNHVDGKYLYNRCHLIGYQLTAENANKQNLITGTRYLNVDGMLPFENMVADYVKETNNHILYRVTPIFNGDDLVAQGVLIEAKSVEDNGKGIMFNVFCYNVQPNVIIDYKTGDSHLS
;
A
#
# COMPACT_ATOMS: atom_id res chain seq x y z
N MET A 1 -18.06 -3.20 -3.58
CA MET A 1 -17.14 -3.39 -2.43
C MET A 1 -17.41 -4.76 -1.80
N PRO A 2 -16.40 -5.45 -1.22
CA PRO A 2 -16.57 -6.79 -0.68
C PRO A 2 -17.51 -6.82 0.52
N THR A 3 -18.30 -7.88 0.61
CA THR A 3 -19.16 -8.20 1.76
C THR A 3 -18.54 -9.26 2.67
N GLU A 4 -17.52 -9.98 2.19
CA GLU A 4 -16.83 -11.03 2.92
C GLU A 4 -15.59 -10.52 3.66
N LYS A 5 -15.26 -11.22 4.76
CA LYS A 5 -14.04 -10.93 5.53
C LYS A 5 -12.80 -11.34 4.74
N ARG A 6 -11.77 -10.49 4.81
CA ARG A 6 -10.45 -10.75 4.23
C ARG A 6 -9.85 -12.04 4.78
N GLY A 7 -9.40 -12.91 3.87
CA GLY A 7 -8.68 -14.13 4.21
C GLY A 7 -7.19 -13.92 4.52
N PRO A 8 -6.47 -14.97 4.92
CA PRO A 8 -5.03 -14.90 5.14
C PRO A 8 -4.28 -14.69 3.81
N ILE A 9 -3.17 -13.93 3.87
CA ILE A 9 -2.28 -13.69 2.71
C ILE A 9 -0.81 -14.08 2.98
N GLY A 10 -0.57 -14.80 4.08
CA GLY A 10 0.78 -15.11 4.57
C GLY A 10 1.65 -15.95 3.61
N SER A 11 1.03 -16.67 2.69
CA SER A 11 1.70 -17.49 1.68
C SER A 11 2.41 -16.68 0.60
N VAL A 12 2.00 -15.42 0.36
CA VAL A 12 2.64 -14.56 -0.64
C VAL A 12 3.94 -14.00 -0.06
N LYS A 13 5.00 -13.98 -0.87
CA LYS A 13 6.31 -13.44 -0.52
C LYS A 13 6.74 -12.55 -1.69
N PRO A 14 6.46 -11.24 -1.65
CA PRO A 14 6.87 -10.34 -2.72
C PRO A 14 8.40 -10.24 -2.82
N SER A 15 8.90 -9.55 -3.84
CA SER A 15 10.34 -9.27 -3.97
C SER A 15 10.90 -8.57 -2.72
N GLY A 16 12.14 -8.90 -2.34
CA GLY A 16 12.80 -8.34 -1.16
C GLY A 16 12.21 -8.79 0.18
N TRP A 17 11.21 -9.67 0.17
CA TRP A 17 10.52 -10.08 1.38
C TRP A 17 11.41 -10.91 2.31
N HIS A 18 11.53 -10.46 3.55
CA HIS A 18 11.93 -11.29 4.67
C HIS A 18 11.36 -10.71 5.98
N THR A 19 11.44 -11.49 7.06
CA THR A 19 10.87 -11.08 8.35
C THR A 19 11.89 -10.27 9.13
N VAL A 20 11.64 -8.97 9.30
CA VAL A 20 12.44 -8.07 10.15
C VAL A 20 11.58 -7.52 11.27
N LYS A 21 12.17 -7.37 12.48
CA LYS A 21 11.47 -6.83 13.64
C LYS A 21 12.21 -5.67 14.29
N TYR A 22 11.46 -4.65 14.70
CA TYR A 22 11.93 -3.53 15.52
C TYR A 22 10.92 -3.24 16.63
N ASN A 23 11.40 -2.98 17.85
CA ASN A 23 10.53 -2.81 19.02
C ASN A 23 9.67 -1.54 18.95
N HIS A 24 10.12 -0.50 18.25
CA HIS A 24 9.40 0.78 18.10
C HIS A 24 8.38 0.78 16.96
N VAL A 25 8.36 -0.26 16.13
CA VAL A 25 7.36 -0.41 15.05
C VAL A 25 6.11 -1.07 15.63
N ASP A 26 4.94 -0.50 15.35
CA ASP A 26 3.67 -1.09 15.76
C ASP A 26 3.50 -2.52 15.19
N GLY A 27 3.12 -3.47 16.04
CA GLY A 27 3.11 -4.90 15.70
C GLY A 27 4.51 -5.54 15.58
N LYS A 28 5.58 -4.76 15.78
CA LYS A 28 7.01 -5.13 15.73
C LYS A 28 7.56 -5.52 14.37
N TYR A 29 6.75 -5.76 13.35
CA TYR A 29 7.22 -6.19 12.02
C TYR A 29 7.43 -4.98 11.12
N LEU A 30 8.64 -4.85 10.52
CA LEU A 30 8.91 -3.78 9.56
C LEU A 30 8.03 -3.93 8.33
N TYR A 31 8.06 -5.11 7.70
CA TYR A 31 7.41 -5.34 6.41
C TYR A 31 6.01 -5.95 6.53
N ASN A 32 5.08 -5.33 5.82
CA ASN A 32 3.75 -5.82 5.53
C ASN A 32 3.67 -6.23 4.06
N ARG A 33 2.73 -7.14 3.77
CA ARG A 33 2.31 -7.41 2.40
C ARG A 33 1.31 -6.33 2.03
N CYS A 34 1.83 -5.24 1.47
CA CYS A 34 1.03 -4.07 1.14
C CYS A 34 0.25 -4.34 -0.13
N HIS A 35 -1.06 -4.18 -0.05
CA HIS A 35 -1.94 -4.17 -1.21
C HIS A 35 -1.67 -2.92 -2.04
N LEU A 36 -1.51 -3.06 -3.37
CA LEU A 36 -1.52 -1.89 -4.26
C LEU A 36 -2.95 -1.36 -4.38
N ILE A 37 -3.91 -2.26 -4.61
CA ILE A 37 -5.33 -1.95 -4.54
C ILE A 37 -5.91 -2.64 -3.31
N GLY A 38 -6.30 -1.86 -2.31
CA GLY A 38 -6.79 -2.35 -1.03
C GLY A 38 -7.97 -3.33 -1.17
N TYR A 39 -7.97 -4.39 -0.36
CA TYR A 39 -9.03 -5.40 -0.32
C TYR A 39 -10.43 -4.78 -0.24
N GLN A 40 -10.59 -3.71 0.56
CA GLN A 40 -11.87 -3.03 0.73
C GLN A 40 -12.47 -2.49 -0.57
N LEU A 41 -11.67 -2.26 -1.62
CA LEU A 41 -12.14 -1.78 -2.90
C LEU A 41 -12.54 -2.93 -3.84
N THR A 42 -11.71 -3.98 -3.93
CA THR A 42 -11.77 -4.98 -5.01
C THR A 42 -11.96 -6.43 -4.57
N ALA A 43 -11.93 -6.73 -3.27
CA ALA A 43 -11.87 -8.09 -2.72
C ALA A 43 -10.60 -8.88 -3.08
N GLU A 44 -9.61 -8.27 -3.73
CA GLU A 44 -8.36 -8.91 -4.11
C GLU A 44 -7.56 -9.31 -2.86
N ASN A 45 -7.57 -10.61 -2.54
CA ASN A 45 -6.97 -11.12 -1.31
C ASN A 45 -5.47 -11.46 -1.49
N ALA A 46 -5.14 -12.72 -1.79
CA ALA A 46 -3.76 -13.21 -1.88
C ALA A 46 -3.19 -13.16 -3.33
N ASN A 47 -3.49 -12.09 -4.07
CA ASN A 47 -3.01 -11.92 -5.43
C ASN A 47 -1.55 -11.44 -5.45
N LYS A 48 -0.65 -12.28 -5.98
CA LYS A 48 0.80 -11.97 -6.07
C LYS A 48 1.12 -10.73 -6.90
N GLN A 49 0.25 -10.35 -7.84
CA GLN A 49 0.43 -9.16 -8.67
C GLN A 49 -0.03 -7.88 -7.95
N ASN A 50 -0.77 -8.01 -6.85
CA ASN A 50 -1.33 -6.90 -6.09
C ASN A 50 -0.65 -6.69 -4.72
N LEU A 51 0.45 -7.41 -4.45
CA LEU A 51 1.12 -7.38 -3.15
C LEU A 51 2.60 -7.07 -3.32
N ILE A 52 3.07 -6.03 -2.63
CA ILE A 52 4.48 -5.65 -2.56
C ILE A 52 5.02 -5.75 -1.13
N THR A 53 6.35 -5.80 -0.99
CA THR A 53 7.03 -5.60 0.29
C THR A 53 6.98 -4.11 0.61
N GLY A 54 6.21 -3.72 1.62
CA GLY A 54 6.14 -2.34 2.07
C GLY A 54 6.24 -2.24 3.59
N THR A 55 6.72 -1.11 4.10
CA THR A 55 6.85 -0.89 5.54
C THR A 55 5.49 -0.80 6.22
N ARG A 56 5.47 -0.99 7.55
CA ARG A 56 4.28 -0.73 8.38
C ARG A 56 3.79 0.70 8.20
N TYR A 57 4.70 1.67 8.20
CA TYR A 57 4.40 3.08 7.98
C TYR A 57 3.78 3.34 6.59
N LEU A 58 4.38 2.82 5.50
CA LEU A 58 3.78 2.95 4.17
C LEU A 58 2.34 2.40 4.16
N ASN A 59 2.14 1.22 4.73
CA ASN A 59 0.84 0.56 4.71
C ASN A 59 -0.24 1.32 5.50
N VAL A 60 0.10 1.89 6.66
CA VAL A 60 -0.90 2.41 7.61
C VAL A 60 -0.96 3.93 7.62
N ASP A 61 0.18 4.60 7.61
CA ASP A 61 0.24 6.06 7.67
C ASP A 61 0.37 6.67 6.27
N GLY A 62 1.01 5.95 5.34
CA GLY A 62 1.23 6.39 3.96
C GLY A 62 0.02 6.21 3.05
N MET A 63 -0.46 4.98 2.88
CA MET A 63 -1.48 4.63 1.86
C MET A 63 -2.91 4.66 2.41
N LEU A 64 -3.14 4.09 3.59
CA LEU A 64 -4.49 3.87 4.14
C LEU A 64 -5.38 5.13 4.20
N PRO A 65 -4.88 6.34 4.52
CA PRO A 65 -5.73 7.54 4.48
C PRO A 65 -6.35 7.79 3.10
N PHE A 66 -5.57 7.62 2.02
CA PHE A 66 -6.04 7.81 0.65
C PHE A 66 -6.98 6.68 0.20
N GLU A 67 -6.69 5.44 0.62
CA GLU A 67 -7.59 4.31 0.37
C GLU A 67 -8.96 4.50 1.04
N ASN A 68 -8.97 5.03 2.28
CA ASN A 68 -10.21 5.33 3.01
C ASN A 68 -10.99 6.45 2.33
N MET A 69 -10.33 7.53 1.90
CA MET A 69 -11.01 8.61 1.14
C MET A 69 -11.74 8.08 -0.10
N VAL A 70 -11.08 7.19 -0.87
CA VAL A 70 -11.68 6.54 -2.06
C VAL A 70 -12.83 5.62 -1.65
N ALA A 71 -12.62 4.78 -0.63
CA ALA A 71 -13.62 3.85 -0.13
C ALA A 71 -14.89 4.57 0.36
N ASP A 72 -14.72 5.64 1.14
CA ASP A 72 -15.82 6.39 1.73
C ASP A 72 -16.60 7.15 0.67
N TYR A 73 -15.91 7.78 -0.30
CA TYR A 73 -16.57 8.40 -1.45
C TYR A 73 -17.48 7.41 -2.18
N VAL A 74 -16.97 6.22 -2.52
CA VAL A 74 -17.75 5.19 -3.23
C VAL A 74 -18.95 4.72 -2.40
N LYS A 75 -18.80 4.56 -1.08
CA LYS A 75 -19.91 4.14 -0.20
C LYS A 75 -20.99 5.20 -0.06
N GLU A 76 -20.61 6.45 0.12
CA GLU A 76 -21.54 7.54 0.44
C GLU A 76 -22.32 8.01 -0.79
N THR A 77 -21.68 7.97 -1.95
CA THR A 77 -22.26 8.52 -3.19
C THR A 77 -22.75 7.46 -4.16
N ASN A 78 -22.26 6.23 -4.04
CA ASN A 78 -22.44 5.17 -5.03
C ASN A 78 -21.90 5.54 -6.44
N ASN A 79 -20.99 6.52 -6.51
CA ASN A 79 -20.30 6.96 -7.72
C ASN A 79 -19.03 6.13 -7.99
N HIS A 80 -18.39 6.41 -9.12
CA HIS A 80 -17.20 5.71 -9.59
C HIS A 80 -15.93 6.55 -9.43
N ILE A 81 -14.81 5.86 -9.27
CA ILE A 81 -13.46 6.43 -9.20
C ILE A 81 -12.60 5.78 -10.28
N LEU A 82 -11.86 6.61 -11.03
CA LEU A 82 -10.67 6.16 -11.76
C LEU A 82 -9.53 6.08 -10.74
N TYR A 83 -9.01 4.88 -10.51
CA TYR A 83 -7.98 4.63 -9.48
C TYR A 83 -6.79 3.89 -10.08
N ARG A 84 -5.57 4.37 -9.83
CA ARG A 84 -4.33 3.73 -10.26
C ARG A 84 -3.30 3.80 -9.15
N VAL A 85 -2.61 2.69 -8.95
CA VAL A 85 -1.56 2.55 -7.94
C VAL A 85 -0.33 1.93 -8.60
N THR A 86 0.78 2.68 -8.59
CA THR A 86 2.01 2.31 -9.29
C THR A 86 3.17 2.24 -8.30
N PRO A 87 3.70 1.05 -7.97
CA PRO A 87 4.92 0.95 -7.18
C PRO A 87 6.11 1.45 -8.01
N ILE A 88 6.96 2.27 -7.40
CA ILE A 88 8.14 2.85 -8.06
C ILE A 88 9.40 2.16 -7.54
N PHE A 89 10.10 1.49 -8.45
CA PHE A 89 11.40 0.85 -8.18
C PHE A 89 12.51 1.66 -8.85
N ASN A 90 13.69 1.69 -8.24
CA ASN A 90 14.88 2.27 -8.86
C ASN A 90 15.75 1.13 -9.41
N GLY A 91 15.86 1.03 -10.74
CA GLY A 91 16.68 0.01 -11.39
C GLY A 91 16.25 -1.41 -11.04
N ASP A 92 17.18 -2.15 -10.43
CA ASP A 92 17.06 -3.55 -10.04
C ASP A 92 16.63 -3.75 -8.57
N ASP A 93 16.15 -2.71 -7.90
CA ASP A 93 15.65 -2.78 -6.53
C ASP A 93 14.58 -3.87 -6.37
N LEU A 94 14.68 -4.65 -5.28
CA LEU A 94 13.67 -5.64 -4.93
C LEU A 94 12.53 -5.06 -4.09
N VAL A 95 12.74 -3.91 -3.45
CA VAL A 95 11.74 -3.20 -2.65
C VAL A 95 11.46 -1.85 -3.32
N ALA A 96 10.18 -1.50 -3.48
CA ALA A 96 9.81 -0.22 -4.07
C ALA A 96 10.27 0.94 -3.17
N GLN A 97 10.70 2.05 -3.76
CA GLN A 97 10.99 3.31 -3.07
C GLN A 97 9.72 3.94 -2.46
N GLY A 98 8.58 3.60 -3.04
CA GLY A 98 7.27 4.10 -2.65
C GLY A 98 6.23 3.72 -3.68
N VAL A 99 5.04 4.28 -3.51
CA VAL A 99 3.88 4.01 -4.35
C VAL A 99 3.25 5.33 -4.76
N LEU A 100 3.05 5.50 -6.07
CA LEU A 100 2.25 6.60 -6.62
C LEU A 100 0.77 6.18 -6.63
N ILE A 101 -0.08 6.97 -5.97
CA ILE A 101 -1.52 6.76 -5.93
C ILE A 101 -2.20 7.92 -6.66
N GLU A 102 -3.02 7.58 -7.65
CA GLU A 102 -3.80 8.51 -8.45
C GLU A 102 -5.28 8.16 -8.35
N ALA A 103 -6.12 9.15 -8.08
CA ALA A 103 -7.55 8.98 -8.01
C ALA A 103 -8.30 10.18 -8.59
N LYS A 104 -9.39 9.90 -9.32
CA LYS A 104 -10.33 10.92 -9.80
C LYS A 104 -11.76 10.39 -9.79
N SER A 105 -12.68 11.10 -9.16
CA SER A 105 -14.12 10.81 -9.23
C SER A 105 -14.70 11.13 -10.61
N VAL A 106 -15.56 10.24 -11.11
CA VAL A 106 -16.04 10.29 -12.50
C VAL A 106 -17.23 11.24 -12.64
N GLU A 107 -18.29 11.02 -11.86
CA GLU A 107 -19.59 11.67 -12.01
C GLU A 107 -19.54 13.17 -11.69
N ASP A 108 -18.69 13.57 -10.75
CA ASP A 108 -18.50 14.96 -10.36
C ASP A 108 -17.25 15.60 -10.98
N ASN A 109 -16.58 14.90 -11.90
CA ASN A 109 -15.36 15.31 -12.58
C ASN A 109 -14.22 15.73 -11.62
N GLY A 110 -14.02 14.96 -10.56
CA GLY A 110 -12.93 15.18 -9.60
C GLY A 110 -13.24 16.18 -8.49
N LYS A 111 -14.51 16.60 -8.32
CA LYS A 111 -14.89 17.51 -7.23
C LYS A 111 -14.84 16.83 -5.87
N GLY A 112 -15.23 15.56 -5.79
CA GLY A 112 -15.16 14.78 -4.55
C GLY A 112 -13.77 14.21 -4.28
N ILE A 113 -13.18 13.56 -5.28
CA ILE A 113 -11.85 12.96 -5.19
C ILE A 113 -11.01 13.41 -6.39
N MET A 114 -9.90 14.08 -6.14
CA MET A 114 -8.87 14.32 -7.14
C MET A 114 -7.51 14.46 -6.46
N PHE A 115 -6.65 13.45 -6.61
CA PHE A 115 -5.30 13.50 -6.06
C PHE A 115 -4.30 12.69 -6.88
N ASN A 116 -3.03 13.06 -6.73
CA ASN A 116 -1.86 12.36 -7.22
C ASN A 116 -0.76 12.50 -6.14
N VAL A 117 -0.48 11.41 -5.41
CA VAL A 117 0.37 11.43 -4.22
C VAL A 117 1.41 10.32 -4.28
N PHE A 118 2.62 10.61 -3.81
CA PHE A 118 3.67 9.61 -3.65
C PHE A 118 3.82 9.24 -2.17
N CYS A 119 3.50 8.00 -1.84
CA CYS A 119 3.64 7.43 -0.51
C CYS A 119 5.00 6.72 -0.39
N TYR A 120 5.91 7.29 0.40
CA TYR A 120 7.27 6.76 0.56
C TYR A 120 7.28 5.42 1.31
N ASN A 121 8.05 4.45 0.80
CA ASN A 121 8.25 3.15 1.44
C ASN A 121 9.34 3.22 2.52
N VAL A 122 9.12 4.07 3.51
CA VAL A 122 10.06 4.35 4.60
C VAL A 122 9.46 3.91 5.93
N GLN A 123 10.29 3.79 6.96
CA GLN A 123 9.84 3.62 8.33
C GLN A 123 10.65 4.56 9.22
N PRO A 124 10.01 5.39 10.06
CA PRO A 124 10.73 6.22 11.01
C PRO A 124 11.78 5.43 11.82
N ASN A 125 12.98 5.99 11.89
CA ASN A 125 14.16 5.44 12.56
C ASN A 125 14.68 4.11 11.97
N VAL A 126 14.40 3.81 10.70
CA VAL A 126 14.91 2.64 9.99
C VAL A 126 15.44 3.05 8.62
N ILE A 127 16.65 2.63 8.30
CA ILE A 127 17.26 2.74 6.97
C ILE A 127 17.07 1.41 6.25
N ILE A 128 16.61 1.46 5.01
CA ILE A 128 16.31 0.29 4.16
C ILE A 128 17.29 0.27 2.99
N ASP A 129 17.90 -0.89 2.75
CA ASP A 129 18.52 -1.21 1.47
C ASP A 129 17.43 -1.72 0.51
N TYR A 130 17.03 -0.89 -0.44
CA TYR A 130 15.97 -1.23 -1.38
C TYR A 130 16.36 -2.31 -2.39
N LYS A 131 17.68 -2.55 -2.59
CA LYS A 131 18.16 -3.61 -3.47
C LYS A 131 17.88 -5.00 -2.90
N THR A 132 18.02 -5.17 -1.59
CA THR A 132 17.89 -6.49 -0.94
C THR A 132 16.67 -6.61 -0.04
N GLY A 133 16.17 -5.47 0.45
CA GLY A 133 15.19 -5.36 1.51
C GLY A 133 15.82 -5.38 2.91
N ASP A 134 17.14 -5.48 3.05
CA ASP A 134 17.79 -5.46 4.37
C ASP A 134 17.58 -4.10 5.05
N SER A 135 17.68 -4.06 6.37
CA SER A 135 17.45 -2.82 7.11
C SER A 135 18.22 -2.76 8.43
N HIS A 136 18.46 -1.53 8.89
CA HIS A 136 19.06 -1.25 10.20
C HIS A 136 18.43 0.00 10.81
N LEU A 137 18.61 0.19 12.12
CA LEU A 137 18.21 1.43 12.78
C LEU A 137 19.06 2.59 12.26
N SER A 138 18.42 3.73 12.02
CA SER A 138 19.10 4.99 11.66
C SER A 138 19.94 5.55 12.80
#